data_AF-A0A258BWT5-F1
#
_entry.id   AF-A0A258BWT5-F1
#
_cell.length_a   1.000
_cell.length_b   1.000
_cell.length_c   1.000
_cell.angle_alpha   90.00
_cell.angle_beta   90.00
_cell.angle_gamma   90.00
#
_symmetry.space_group_name_H-M   'P 1'
#
loop_
_entity.id
_entity.type
_entity.pdbx_description
1 polymer ?
#
loop_
_entity_poly.entity_id
_entity_poly.type
_entity_poly.pdbx_seq_one_letter_code
_entity_poly.pdbx_strand_id
1 'polypeptide(L)'
;MHRSLAALLAATACASIAQAQTGPLAEARPAQQQSRSPALTGSAFTVDRALELAGAVSPALEAASADIRAAEAGRQVAGLRPNPSVTVEAENVAGSGQYRGTQSLEATTSLTLPIELGGKRSARIAVADAR
;
A
#
# COMPACT_ATOMS: atom_id res chain seq x y z
N MET A 1 -30.24 -4.55 -23.58
CA MET A 1 -29.09 -5.13 -24.31
C MET A 1 -28.17 -3.94 -24.53
N HIS A 2 -27.08 -3.73 -23.80
CA HIS A 2 -25.79 -4.43 -23.92
C HIS A 2 -25.09 -4.44 -22.55
N ARG A 3 -24.98 -5.65 -21.97
CA ARG A 3 -24.01 -5.98 -20.93
C ARG A 3 -22.67 -6.25 -21.65
N SER A 4 -21.57 -6.20 -20.90
CA SER A 4 -20.19 -6.54 -21.30
C SER A 4 -19.38 -5.36 -21.86
N LEU A 5 -18.42 -4.87 -21.07
CA LEU A 5 -17.02 -4.69 -21.45
C LEU A 5 -16.22 -4.32 -20.18
N ALA A 6 -16.18 -5.29 -19.26
CA ALA A 6 -15.15 -5.37 -18.25
C ALA A 6 -14.03 -6.28 -18.81
N ALA A 7 -12.80 -6.04 -18.35
CA ALA A 7 -11.60 -6.85 -18.52
C ALA A 7 -10.80 -6.68 -19.82
N LEU A 8 -9.75 -5.85 -19.76
CA LEU A 8 -8.48 -6.12 -20.43
C LEU A 8 -7.33 -5.48 -19.63
N LEU A 9 -7.04 -6.09 -18.49
CA LEU A 9 -5.88 -5.81 -17.63
C LEU A 9 -5.30 -7.18 -17.25
N ALA A 10 -4.39 -7.68 -18.09
CA ALA A 10 -3.35 -8.69 -17.76
C ALA A 10 -2.74 -9.21 -19.06
N ALA A 11 -1.51 -8.78 -19.39
CA ALA A 11 -0.46 -9.58 -20.04
C ALA A 11 0.64 -8.73 -20.70
N THR A 12 1.36 -7.88 -19.95
CA THR A 12 2.59 -7.24 -20.46
C THR A 12 3.65 -7.05 -19.37
N ALA A 13 3.94 -8.09 -18.57
CA ALA A 13 5.01 -8.00 -17.57
C ALA A 13 5.71 -9.34 -17.28
N CYS A 14 6.12 -10.10 -18.31
CA CYS A 14 6.97 -11.29 -18.11
C CYS A 14 8.09 -11.48 -19.15
N ALA A 15 8.40 -10.48 -20.00
CA ALA A 15 9.37 -10.66 -21.09
C ALA A 15 10.81 -10.22 -20.79
N SER A 16 11.11 -9.67 -19.61
CA SER A 16 12.40 -8.98 -19.38
C SER A 16 13.45 -9.73 -18.55
N ILE A 17 13.20 -10.96 -18.08
CA ILE A 17 14.15 -11.66 -17.17
C ILE A 17 15.07 -12.65 -17.91
N ALA A 18 14.89 -12.88 -19.22
CA ALA A 18 15.52 -14.03 -19.90
C ALA A 18 16.88 -13.78 -20.60
N GLN A 19 17.55 -12.63 -20.44
CA GLN A 19 18.82 -12.36 -21.13
C GLN A 19 19.90 -11.83 -20.17
N ALA A 20 20.36 -12.68 -19.25
CA ALA A 20 21.52 -12.36 -18.40
C ALA A 20 22.63 -13.43 -18.39
N GLN A 21 22.51 -14.51 -19.16
CA GLN A 21 23.49 -15.60 -19.11
C GLN A 21 23.82 -16.16 -20.50
N THR A 22 24.45 -15.33 -21.34
CA THR A 22 25.22 -15.84 -22.48
C THR A 22 26.57 -15.13 -22.51
N GLY A 23 27.46 -15.53 -21.60
CA GLY A 23 28.90 -15.27 -21.77
C GLY A 23 29.48 -16.33 -22.73
N PRO A 24 30.45 -15.97 -23.60
CA PRO A 24 31.02 -16.92 -24.55
C PRO A 24 31.71 -18.09 -23.83
N LEU A 25 31.57 -19.31 -24.38
CA LEU A 25 32.29 -20.49 -23.91
C LEU A 25 33.80 -20.25 -24.02
N ALA A 26 34.46 -20.15 -22.86
CA ALA A 26 35.91 -20.08 -22.75
C ALA A 26 36.55 -21.45 -23.08
N GLU A 27 37.61 -21.39 -23.87
CA GLU A 27 38.48 -22.51 -24.23
C GLU A 27 38.98 -23.30 -23.02
N ALA A 28 38.99 -24.62 -23.17
CA ALA A 28 39.51 -25.56 -22.18
C ALA A 28 41.03 -25.38 -21.99
N ARG A 29 41.43 -24.90 -20.81
CA ARG A 29 42.81 -24.97 -20.32
C ARG A 29 42.93 -26.09 -19.28
N PRO A 30 43.95 -26.96 -19.34
CA PRO A 30 44.00 -28.16 -18.51
C PRO A 30 44.13 -27.85 -17.02
N ALA A 31 43.51 -28.71 -16.22
CA ALA A 31 43.47 -28.69 -14.77
C ALA A 31 44.87 -28.56 -14.15
N GLN A 32 45.12 -27.44 -13.47
CA GLN A 32 46.15 -27.33 -12.45
C GLN A 32 45.45 -27.42 -11.09
N GLN A 33 45.64 -28.56 -10.46
CA GLN A 33 45.30 -28.84 -9.07
C GLN A 33 46.08 -27.88 -8.17
N GLN A 34 45.40 -26.86 -7.65
CA GLN A 34 45.93 -26.04 -6.56
C GLN A 34 44.97 -26.10 -5.38
N SER A 35 45.05 -27.20 -4.64
CA SER A 35 44.54 -27.29 -3.27
C SER A 35 45.40 -26.39 -2.36
N ARG A 36 45.21 -25.07 -2.48
CA ARG A 36 45.47 -24.12 -1.40
C ARG A 36 44.13 -23.49 -1.08
N SER A 37 43.46 -24.00 -0.06
CA SER A 37 42.50 -23.18 0.67
C SER A 37 43.27 -21.92 1.10
N PRO A 38 42.89 -20.72 0.64
CA PRO A 38 43.54 -19.52 1.13
C PRO A 38 43.36 -19.51 2.65
N ALA A 39 44.46 -19.42 3.40
CA ALA A 39 44.36 -19.06 4.80
C ALA A 39 43.66 -17.71 4.85
N LEU A 40 42.49 -17.64 5.46
CA LEU A 40 41.75 -16.39 5.61
C LEU A 40 42.51 -15.53 6.62
N THR A 41 43.51 -14.78 6.14
CA THR A 41 44.26 -13.80 6.92
C THR A 41 43.43 -12.53 7.09
N GLY A 42 42.27 -12.67 7.72
CA GLY A 42 41.39 -11.58 8.11
C GLY A 42 40.92 -11.82 9.55
N SER A 43 40.65 -10.74 10.28
CA SER A 43 39.97 -10.83 11.58
C SER A 43 38.73 -11.72 11.44
N ALA A 44 38.57 -12.68 12.34
CA ALA A 44 37.43 -13.59 12.32
C ALA A 44 36.12 -12.79 12.39
N PHE A 45 35.17 -13.12 11.52
CA PHE A 45 33.86 -12.48 11.53
C PHE A 45 33.12 -12.87 12.82
N THR A 46 32.78 -11.87 13.64
CA THR A 46 32.13 -12.09 14.94
C THR A 46 30.61 -12.01 14.83
N VAL A 47 29.91 -12.61 15.79
CA VAL A 47 28.43 -12.51 15.89
C VAL A 47 28.00 -11.06 16.05
N ASP A 48 28.70 -10.28 16.87
CA ASP A 48 28.40 -8.85 17.05
C ASP A 48 28.48 -8.09 15.72
N ARG A 49 29.51 -8.38 14.90
CA ARG A 49 29.64 -7.78 13.58
C ARG A 49 28.52 -8.21 12.63
N ALA A 50 28.06 -9.46 12.75
CA ALA A 50 26.91 -9.95 11.99
C ALA A 50 25.62 -9.21 12.37
N LEU A 51 25.38 -8.98 13.66
CA LEU A 51 24.21 -8.26 14.16
C LEU A 51 24.23 -6.78 13.78
N GLU A 52 25.38 -6.13 13.86
CA GLU A 52 25.55 -4.74 13.39
C GLU A 52 25.18 -4.60 11.91
N LEU A 53 25.72 -5.49 11.06
CA LEU A 53 25.44 -5.45 9.62
C LEU A 53 23.99 -5.79 9.32
N ALA A 54 23.41 -6.76 10.04
CA ALA A 54 21.99 -7.10 9.91
C ALA A 54 21.09 -5.94 10.34
N GLY A 55 21.43 -5.23 11.42
CA GLY A 55 20.67 -4.07 11.89
C GLY A 55 20.81 -2.82 11.01
N ALA A 56 21.94 -2.66 10.31
CA ALA A 56 22.20 -1.50 9.47
C ALA A 56 21.27 -1.39 8.26
N VAL A 57 20.89 -2.52 7.65
CA VAL A 57 19.96 -2.58 6.51
C VAL A 57 19.08 -3.82 6.65
N SER A 58 18.05 -3.71 7.49
CA SER A 58 17.06 -4.78 7.69
C SER A 58 15.70 -4.37 7.15
N PRO A 59 15.21 -5.01 6.07
CA PRO A 59 13.83 -4.82 5.60
C PRO A 59 12.78 -5.11 6.67
N ALA A 60 13.07 -6.02 7.62
CA ALA A 60 12.16 -6.31 8.72
C ALA A 60 12.06 -5.14 9.72
N LEU A 61 13.17 -4.44 9.99
CA LEU A 61 13.15 -3.23 10.83
C LEU A 61 12.48 -2.06 10.13
N GLU A 62 12.68 -1.92 8.81
CA GLU A 62 11.97 -0.93 8.00
C GLU A 62 10.45 -1.16 8.01
N ALA A 63 10.01 -2.42 7.84
CA ALA A 63 8.61 -2.79 7.94
C ALA A 63 8.02 -2.49 9.33
N ALA A 64 8.71 -2.90 10.40
CA ALA A 64 8.28 -2.61 11.77
C ALA A 64 8.18 -1.10 12.04
N SER A 65 9.13 -0.30 11.51
CA SER A 65 9.09 1.16 11.62
C SER A 65 7.93 1.77 10.82
N ALA A 66 7.56 1.18 9.69
CA ALA A 66 6.37 1.57 8.94
C ALA A 66 5.08 1.24 9.69
N ASP A 67 5.02 0.09 10.35
CA ASP A 67 3.87 -0.33 11.17
C ASP A 67 3.66 0.62 12.35
N ILE A 68 4.74 1.04 13.03
CA ILE A 68 4.67 2.05 14.10
C ILE A 68 4.08 3.37 13.56
N ARG A 69 4.60 3.88 12.43
CA ARG A 69 4.08 5.11 11.82
C ARG A 69 2.61 4.97 11.41
N ALA A 70 2.20 3.81 10.92
CA ALA A 70 0.82 3.54 10.55
C ALA A 70 -0.09 3.51 11.79
N ALA A 71 0.35 2.90 12.90
CA ALA A 71 -0.37 2.89 14.16
C ALA A 71 -0.52 4.31 14.74
N GLU A 72 0.55 5.10 14.75
CA GLU A 72 0.51 6.51 15.16
C GLU A 72 -0.46 7.34 14.31
N ALA A 73 -0.44 7.18 12.99
CA ALA A 73 -1.39 7.82 12.09
C ALA A 73 -2.83 7.37 12.37
N GLY A 74 -3.04 6.06 12.61
CA GLY A 74 -4.33 5.51 13.00
C GLY A 74 -4.87 6.11 14.30
N ARG A 75 -4.02 6.27 15.30
CA ARG A 75 -4.34 6.93 16.58
C ARG A 75 -4.68 8.40 16.39
N GLN A 76 -3.98 9.11 15.51
CA GLN A 76 -4.29 10.51 15.17
C GLN A 76 -5.67 10.61 14.52
N VAL A 77 -5.96 9.77 13.52
CA VAL A 77 -7.25 9.73 12.82
C VAL A 77 -8.40 9.37 13.77
N ALA A 78 -8.20 8.40 14.66
CA ALA A 78 -9.21 8.01 15.67
C ALA A 78 -9.61 9.19 16.58
N GLY A 79 -8.67 10.12 16.80
CA GLY A 79 -8.86 11.34 17.54
C GLY A 79 -9.61 12.44 16.78
N LEU A 80 -9.86 12.33 15.47
CA LEU A 80 -10.61 13.35 14.74
C LEU A 80 -12.12 13.27 15.03
N ARG A 81 -12.80 14.40 14.88
CA ARG A 81 -14.28 14.44 14.88
C ARG A 81 -14.79 13.96 13.50
N PRO A 82 -16.02 13.42 13.43
CA PRO A 82 -16.65 13.16 12.14
C PRO A 82 -16.68 14.42 11.27
N ASN A 83 -16.33 14.28 10.00
CA ASN A 83 -16.42 15.38 9.05
C ASN A 83 -17.88 15.66 8.71
N PRO A 84 -18.29 16.94 8.60
CA PRO A 84 -19.59 17.26 8.04
C PRO A 84 -19.65 16.88 6.56
N SER A 85 -20.85 16.62 6.05
CA SER A 85 -21.08 16.38 4.63
C SER A 85 -22.13 17.32 4.08
N VAL A 86 -21.91 17.79 2.86
CA VAL A 86 -22.91 18.51 2.07
C VAL A 86 -23.33 17.59 0.93
N THR A 87 -24.63 17.39 0.78
CA THR A 87 -25.21 16.57 -0.28
C THR A 87 -26.12 17.45 -1.12
N VAL A 88 -26.03 17.32 -2.44
CA VAL A 88 -26.95 17.96 -3.39
C VAL A 88 -27.62 16.86 -4.18
N GLU A 89 -28.93 16.83 -4.15
CA GLU A 89 -29.78 15.86 -4.83
C GLU A 89 -30.65 16.60 -5.84
N ALA A 90 -30.76 16.06 -7.04
CA ALA A 90 -31.67 16.56 -8.06
C ALA A 90 -32.64 15.44 -8.43
N GLU A 91 -33.92 15.68 -8.21
CA GLU A 91 -35.01 14.75 -8.45
C GLU A 91 -35.89 15.23 -9.60
N ASN A 92 -36.80 14.38 -10.08
CA ASN A 92 -37.76 14.69 -11.14
C ASN A 92 -37.14 15.24 -12.44
N VAL A 93 -35.92 14.79 -12.76
CA VAL A 93 -35.20 15.21 -13.96
C VAL A 93 -35.75 14.48 -15.19
N ALA A 94 -35.94 15.19 -16.30
CA ALA A 94 -36.30 14.64 -17.61
C ALA A 94 -37.66 13.92 -17.66
N GLY A 95 -38.69 14.50 -17.05
CA GLY A 95 -40.05 13.97 -17.10
C GLY A 95 -40.69 14.00 -18.50
N SER A 96 -41.97 13.61 -18.59
CA SER A 96 -42.70 13.45 -19.86
C SER A 96 -44.05 14.19 -19.85
N GLY A 97 -44.66 14.34 -21.04
CA GLY A 97 -45.91 15.09 -21.20
C GLY A 97 -45.79 16.52 -20.69
N GLN A 98 -46.64 16.88 -19.73
CA GLN A 98 -46.66 18.19 -19.08
C GLN A 98 -45.48 18.46 -18.14
N TYR A 99 -44.68 17.45 -17.81
CA TYR A 99 -43.53 17.53 -16.91
C TYR A 99 -42.20 17.37 -17.66
N ARG A 100 -42.12 17.82 -18.91
CA ARG A 100 -40.98 17.53 -19.81
C ARG A 100 -39.69 18.24 -19.36
N GLY A 101 -38.54 17.64 -19.64
CA GLY A 101 -37.25 18.30 -19.38
C GLY A 101 -37.04 18.57 -17.89
N THR A 102 -36.67 19.78 -17.51
CA THR A 102 -36.39 20.16 -16.11
C THR A 102 -37.54 20.92 -15.44
N GLN A 103 -38.72 20.95 -16.06
CA GLN A 103 -39.86 21.75 -15.60
C GLN A 103 -40.41 21.29 -14.25
N SER A 104 -40.14 20.04 -13.87
CA SER A 104 -40.47 19.48 -12.56
C SER A 104 -39.25 19.16 -11.72
N LEU A 105 -38.06 19.61 -12.11
CA LEU A 105 -36.82 19.34 -11.37
C LEU A 105 -36.92 19.90 -9.96
N GLU A 106 -36.59 19.07 -8.99
CA GLU A 106 -36.45 19.47 -7.60
C GLU A 106 -34.99 19.32 -7.20
N ALA A 107 -34.41 20.35 -6.60
CA ALA A 107 -33.04 20.32 -6.13
C ALA A 107 -33.01 20.52 -4.62
N THR A 108 -32.49 19.54 -3.90
CA THR A 108 -32.39 19.54 -2.44
C THR A 108 -30.92 19.60 -2.05
N THR A 109 -30.56 20.56 -1.19
CA THR A 109 -29.22 20.63 -0.60
C THR A 109 -29.31 20.37 0.90
N SER A 110 -28.51 19.44 1.39
CA SER A 110 -28.52 18.96 2.77
C SER A 110 -27.14 19.09 3.40
N LEU A 111 -27.07 19.57 4.64
CA LEU A 111 -25.87 19.60 5.47
C LEU A 111 -26.03 18.61 6.62
N THR A 112 -25.11 17.65 6.74
CA THR A 112 -25.07 16.69 7.85
C THR A 112 -23.88 16.98 8.75
N LEU A 113 -24.14 17.11 10.05
CA LEU A 113 -23.14 17.36 11.09
C LEU A 113 -23.25 16.25 12.15
N PRO A 114 -22.43 15.18 12.07
CA PRO A 114 -22.54 14.10 13.03
C PRO A 114 -22.06 14.56 14.41
N ILE A 115 -22.94 14.46 15.42
CA ILE A 115 -22.61 14.78 16.81
C ILE A 115 -22.41 13.49 17.59
N GLU A 116 -21.22 13.33 18.15
CA GLU A 116 -20.89 12.15 18.95
C GLU A 116 -21.28 12.35 20.41
N LEU A 117 -22.12 11.45 20.92
CA LEU A 117 -22.57 11.43 22.31
C LEU A 117 -21.92 10.27 23.08
N GLY A 118 -21.79 10.42 24.40
CA GLY A 118 -21.47 9.30 25.30
C GLY A 118 -20.08 8.68 25.10
N GLY A 119 -19.05 9.49 24.85
CA GLY A 119 -17.65 9.02 24.87
C GLY A 119 -17.19 8.21 23.65
N LYS A 120 -17.98 8.15 22.56
CA LYS A 120 -17.61 7.44 21.31
C LYS A 120 -16.21 7.77 20.78
N ARG A 121 -15.82 9.05 20.83
CA ARG A 121 -14.47 9.48 20.44
C ARG A 121 -13.40 8.88 21.32
N SER A 122 -13.57 8.93 22.64
CA SER A 122 -12.63 8.33 23.59
C SER A 122 -12.51 6.82 23.39
N ALA A 123 -13.62 6.14 23.09
CA ALA A 123 -13.62 4.71 22.78
C ALA A 123 -12.83 4.40 21.49
N ARG A 124 -12.97 5.19 20.42
CA ARG A 124 -12.14 5.03 19.22
C ARG A 124 -10.65 5.21 19.50
N ILE A 125 -10.31 6.23 20.30
CA ILE A 125 -8.92 6.48 20.71
C ILE A 125 -8.39 5.28 21.50
N ALA A 126 -9.15 4.78 22.48
CA ALA A 126 -8.73 3.63 23.29
C ALA A 126 -8.50 2.36 22.45
N VAL A 127 -9.32 2.11 21.42
CA VAL A 127 -9.10 1.00 20.48
C VAL A 127 -7.85 1.21 19.64
N ALA A 128 -7.54 2.45 19.24
CA ALA A 128 -6.34 2.74 18.47
C ALA A 128 -5.07 2.65 19.34
N ASP A 129 -5.14 3.03 20.61
CA ASP A 129 -4.02 2.92 21.57
C ASP A 129 -3.72 1.46 21.96
N ALA A 130 -4.68 0.55 21.79
CA ALA A 130 -4.54 -0.88 22.11
C ALA A 130 -4.05 -1.75 20.94
N ARG A 131 -3.75 -1.16 19.77
CA ARG A 131 -3.25 -1.84 18.57
C ARG A 131 -1.76 -1.63 18.41
#